data_AF-A0A4R9PA52-F1
#
_entry.id   AF-A0A4R9PA52-F1
#
_cell.length_a   1.000
_cell.length_b   1.000
_cell.length_c   1.000
_cell.angle_alpha   90.00
_cell.angle_beta   90.00
_cell.angle_gamma   90.00
#
_symmetry.space_group_name_H-M   'P 1'
#
loop_
_entity.id
_entity.type
_entity.pdbx_description
1 polymer ?
#
loop_
_entity_poly.entity_id
_entity_poly.type
_entity_poly.pdbx_seq_one_letter_code
_entity_poly.pdbx_strand_id
1 'polypeptide(L)'
;ADWTIFYWAWWISWAPFVGSFIARISRGRSVREFVIGVVLAPTLLGFFWFSVFGGTAIWMQIFGQADLVQALGNGYETVLFTMFDSMPLPLLL
;
A
#
# COMPACT_ATOMS: atom_id res chain seq x y z
N ALA A 1 -4.47 11.77 16.39
CA ALA A 1 -4.41 12.43 15.07
C ALA A 1 -3.33 11.78 14.22
N ASP A 2 -3.22 10.44 14.31
CA ASP A 2 -1.91 9.80 14.21
C ASP A 2 -1.60 9.40 12.76
N TRP A 3 -2.62 9.07 11.98
CA TRP A 3 -2.44 8.62 10.59
C TRP A 3 -2.14 9.75 9.62
N THR A 4 -3.04 10.73 9.49
CA THR A 4 -2.94 11.75 8.43
C THR A 4 -1.66 12.57 8.55
N ILE A 5 -1.34 13.08 9.76
CA ILE A 5 -0.15 13.91 9.98
C ILE A 5 1.13 13.09 9.77
N PHE A 6 1.17 11.85 10.25
CA PHE A 6 2.30 10.94 10.03
C PHE A 6 2.56 10.73 8.53
N TYR A 7 1.53 10.39 7.75
CA TYR A 7 1.69 10.19 6.31
C TYR A 7 2.13 11.47 5.61
N TRP A 8 1.59 12.64 5.95
CA TRP A 8 2.06 13.91 5.39
C TRP A 8 3.55 14.14 5.68
N ALA A 9 3.99 13.98 6.92
CA ALA A 9 5.39 14.14 7.31
C ALA A 9 6.30 13.13 6.58
N TRP A 10 5.86 11.88 6.50
CA TRP A 10 6.59 10.82 5.81
C TRP A 10 6.76 11.13 4.32
N TRP A 11 5.68 11.45 3.60
CA TRP A 11 5.76 11.77 2.17
C TRP A 11 6.62 12.99 1.88
N ILE A 12 6.53 14.04 2.72
CA ILE A 12 7.37 15.25 2.58
C ILE A 12 8.84 14.90 2.75
N SER A 13 9.20 14.08 3.75
CA SER A 13 10.60 13.67 3.98
C SER A 13 11.19 12.88 2.80
N TRP A 14 10.35 12.14 2.06
CA TRP A 14 10.76 11.35 0.89
C TRP A 14 10.73 12.12 -0.43
N ALA A 15 10.04 13.26 -0.48
CA ALA A 15 9.86 14.05 -1.69
C ALA A 15 11.17 14.40 -2.42
N PRO A 16 12.30 14.75 -1.76
CA PRO A 16 13.55 15.06 -2.46
C PRO A 16 14.13 13.87 -3.22
N PHE A 17 14.04 12.67 -2.63
CA PHE A 17 14.52 11.43 -3.23
C PHE A 17 13.62 11.00 -4.40
N VAL A 18 12.31 10.91 -4.15
CA VAL A 18 11.33 10.47 -5.16
C VAL A 18 11.28 11.45 -6.34
N GLY A 19 11.28 12.75 -6.07
CA GLY A 19 11.29 13.79 -7.11
C GLY A 19 12.52 13.70 -8.03
N SER A 20 13.70 13.51 -7.45
CA SER A 20 14.94 13.34 -8.22
C SER A 20 14.93 12.09 -9.09
N PHE A 21 14.42 10.97 -8.56
CA PHE A 21 14.29 9.72 -9.30
C PHE A 21 13.35 9.86 -10.50
N ILE A 22 12.12 10.35 -10.26
CA ILE A 22 11.10 10.50 -11.30
C ILE A 22 11.57 11.49 -12.39
N ALA A 23 12.22 12.59 -12.01
CA ALA A 23 12.76 13.55 -12.96
C ALA A 23 13.78 12.91 -13.92
N ARG A 24 14.69 12.06 -13.41
CA ARG A 24 15.72 11.38 -14.22
C ARG A 24 15.13 10.42 -15.24
N ILE A 25 14.10 9.66 -14.87
CA ILE A 25 13.46 8.68 -15.76
C ILE A 25 12.43 9.33 -16.72
N SER A 26 12.12 10.61 -16.56
CA SER A 26 11.10 11.33 -17.34
C SER A 26 11.68 12.26 -18.42
N ARG A 27 12.96 12.09 -18.79
CA ARG A 27 13.62 12.91 -19.81
C ARG A 27 12.87 12.81 -21.15
N GLY A 28 12.56 13.97 -21.75
CA GLY A 28 11.89 14.06 -23.05
C GLY A 28 10.35 14.03 -22.99
N ARG A 29 9.74 13.95 -21.81
CA ARG A 29 8.29 14.06 -21.62
C ARG A 29 7.85 15.52 -21.50
N SER A 30 6.66 15.84 -21.99
CA SER A 30 6.01 17.10 -21.68
C SER A 30 5.59 17.17 -20.21
N VAL A 31 5.42 18.39 -19.68
CA VAL A 31 4.96 18.60 -18.29
C VAL A 31 3.62 17.91 -18.05
N ARG A 32 2.72 17.92 -19.05
CA ARG A 32 1.41 17.26 -18.94
C ARG A 32 1.54 15.75 -18.79
N GLU A 33 2.33 15.10 -19.63
CA GLU A 33 2.57 13.65 -19.56
C GLU A 33 3.27 13.26 -18.26
N PHE A 34 4.21 14.10 -17.80
CA PHE A 34 4.87 13.92 -16.51
C PHE A 34 3.85 13.92 -15.35
N VAL A 35 3.04 14.98 -15.23
CA VAL A 35 2.06 15.11 -14.13
C VAL A 35 1.04 13.97 -14.15
N ILE A 36 0.48 13.66 -15.33
CA ILE A 36 -0.50 12.58 -15.46
C ILE A 36 0.12 11.23 -15.08
N GLY A 37 1.33 10.93 -15.56
CA GLY A 37 2.01 9.67 -15.25
C GLY A 37 2.35 9.53 -13.77
N VAL A 38 2.84 10.60 -13.14
CA VAL A 38 3.24 10.60 -11.72
C VAL A 38 2.05 10.51 -10.78
N VAL A 39 0.87 10.98 -11.19
CA VAL A 39 -0.35 10.84 -10.39
C VAL A 39 -1.01 9.48 -10.65
N LEU A 40 -1.35 9.18 -11.91
CA LEU A 40 -2.18 8.01 -12.21
C LEU A 40 -1.50 6.68 -11.91
N ALA A 41 -0.21 6.51 -12.26
CA ALA A 41 0.46 5.24 -12.09
C ALA A 41 0.52 4.77 -10.62
N PRO A 42 1.03 5.58 -9.66
CA PRO A 42 1.03 5.17 -8.25
C PRO A 42 -0.39 5.15 -7.64
N THR A 43 -1.32 6.00 -8.08
CA THR A 43 -2.70 5.93 -7.60
C THR A 43 -3.37 4.62 -7.99
N LEU A 44 -3.21 4.16 -9.23
CA LEU A 44 -3.77 2.88 -9.68
C LEU A 44 -3.13 1.70 -8.96
N LEU A 45 -1.80 1.73 -8.77
CA LEU A 45 -1.09 0.71 -8.01
C LEU A 45 -1.58 0.66 -6.56
N GLY A 46 -1.69 1.81 -5.90
CA GLY A 46 -2.19 1.92 -4.53
C GLY A 46 -3.65 1.47 -4.43
N PHE A 47 -4.49 1.88 -5.37
CA PHE A 47 -5.88 1.43 -5.45
C PHE A 47 -5.97 -0.09 -5.53
N PHE A 48 -5.26 -0.71 -6.47
CA PHE A 48 -5.25 -2.16 -6.61
C PHE A 48 -4.74 -2.85 -5.34
N TRP A 49 -3.64 -2.37 -4.76
CA TRP A 49 -3.07 -2.91 -3.54
C TRP A 49 -4.07 -2.87 -2.37
N PHE A 50 -4.63 -1.69 -2.07
CA PHE A 50 -5.58 -1.55 -0.95
C PHE A 50 -6.89 -2.30 -1.19
N SER A 51 -7.39 -2.32 -2.43
CA SER A 51 -8.61 -3.07 -2.77
C SER A 51 -8.41 -4.58 -2.65
N VAL A 52 -7.29 -5.12 -3.11
CA VAL A 52 -7.02 -6.56 -3.04
C VAL A 52 -6.69 -6.98 -1.60
N PHE A 53 -5.65 -6.42 -0.99
CA PHE A 53 -5.20 -6.88 0.33
C PHE A 53 -6.14 -6.40 1.44
N GLY A 54 -6.49 -5.12 1.45
CA GLY A 54 -7.41 -4.55 2.44
C GLY A 54 -8.81 -5.12 2.31
N GLY A 55 -9.32 -5.27 1.08
CA GLY A 55 -10.62 -5.89 0.83
C GLY A 55 -10.66 -7.36 1.25
N THR A 56 -9.61 -8.14 0.96
CA THR A 56 -9.53 -9.54 1.37
C THR A 56 -9.43 -9.69 2.89
N ALA A 57 -8.59 -8.88 3.55
CA ALA A 57 -8.48 -8.87 5.01
C ALA A 57 -9.82 -8.55 5.69
N ILE A 58 -10.53 -7.52 5.21
CA ILE A 58 -11.87 -7.17 5.69
C ILE A 58 -12.84 -8.33 5.49
N TRP A 59 -12.85 -8.94 4.30
CA TRP A 59 -13.73 -10.06 3.99
C TRP A 59 -13.45 -11.26 4.91
N MET A 60 -12.18 -11.64 5.11
CA MET A 60 -11.80 -12.74 6.00
C MET A 60 -12.23 -12.50 7.45
N GLN A 61 -12.08 -11.28 7.96
CA GLN A 61 -12.53 -10.92 9.31
C GLN A 61 -14.06 -10.99 9.44
N ILE A 62 -14.80 -10.45 8.46
CA ILE A 62 -16.27 -10.39 8.50
C ILE A 62 -16.89 -11.79 8.43
N PHE A 63 -16.35 -12.66 7.58
CA PHE A 63 -16.86 -14.02 7.39
C PHE A 63 -16.23 -15.06 8.32
N GLY A 64 -15.37 -14.63 9.26
CA GLY A 64 -14.79 -15.49 10.29
C GLY A 64 -13.75 -16.50 9.78
N GLN A 65 -13.13 -16.24 8.63
CA GLN A 65 -12.06 -17.08 8.08
C GLN A 65 -10.72 -16.88 8.81
N ALA A 66 -10.47 -15.68 9.34
CA ALA A 66 -9.30 -15.35 10.14
C ALA A 66 -9.64 -14.26 11.18
N ASP A 67 -9.01 -14.31 12.35
CA ASP A 67 -9.10 -13.23 13.36
C ASP A 67 -7.89 -12.29 13.25
N LEU A 68 -8.00 -11.34 12.33
CA LEU A 68 -6.98 -10.34 12.06
C LEU A 68 -6.93 -9.26 13.15
N VAL A 69 -7.99 -9.07 13.91
CA VAL A 69 -8.00 -8.15 15.08
C VAL A 69 -7.16 -8.73 16.20
N GLN A 70 -7.26 -10.04 16.45
CA GLN A 70 -6.36 -10.71 17.39
C GLN A 70 -4.90 -10.63 16.91
N ALA A 71 -4.64 -10.87 15.62
CA ALA A 71 -3.30 -10.74 15.05
C ALA A 71 -2.72 -9.34 15.26
N LEU A 72 -3.52 -8.29 15.05
CA LEU A 72 -3.14 -6.89 15.27
C LEU A 72 -2.67 -6.62 16.71
N GLY A 73 -3.20 -7.34 17.70
CA GLY A 73 -2.76 -7.25 19.10
C GLY A 73 -1.28 -7.64 19.30
N ASN A 74 -0.70 -8.40 18.36
CA ASN A 74 0.69 -8.82 18.37
C ASN A 74 1.61 -7.97 17.48
N GLY A 75 1.06 -6.99 16.73
CA GLY A 75 1.82 -6.15 15.79
C GLY A 75 1.01 -5.82 14.52
N TYR A 76 1.41 -4.77 13.79
CA TYR A 76 0.74 -4.45 12.51
C TYR A 76 1.21 -5.39 11.39
N GLU A 77 2.45 -5.85 11.47
CA GLU A 77 3.10 -6.73 10.54
C GLU A 77 2.50 -8.15 10.52
N THR A 78 2.01 -8.63 11.67
CA THR A 78 1.45 -9.98 11.84
C THR A 78 0.12 -10.15 11.09
N VAL A 79 -0.61 -9.06 10.85
CA VAL A 79 -1.91 -9.06 10.15
C VAL A 79 -1.76 -9.59 8.73
N LEU A 80 -0.70 -9.18 8.02
CA LEU A 80 -0.47 -9.60 6.64
C LEU A 80 -0.10 -11.09 6.57
N PHE A 81 0.75 -11.57 7.47
CA PHE A 81 1.13 -12.98 7.53
C PHE A 81 -0.05 -13.86 7.91
N THR A 82 -0.85 -13.45 8.90
CA THR A 82 -2.07 -14.18 9.30
C THR A 82 -3.08 -14.26 8.16
N MET A 83 -3.22 -13.18 7.37
CA MET A 83 -4.03 -13.19 6.15
C MET A 83 -3.51 -14.24 5.16
N PHE A 84 -2.21 -14.30 4.88
CA PHE A 84 -1.64 -15.29 3.95
C PHE A 84 -1.74 -16.72 4.46
N ASP A 85 -1.55 -16.97 5.75
CA ASP A 85 -1.71 -18.30 6.36
C ASP A 85 -3.15 -18.83 6.22
N SER A 86 -4.13 -17.93 6.12
CA SER A 86 -5.55 -18.28 5.92
C SER A 86 -5.94 -18.47 4.44
N MET A 87 -5.00 -18.30 3.51
CA MET A 87 -5.20 -18.53 2.07
C MET A 87 -4.81 -19.96 1.66
N PRO A 88 -5.32 -20.45 0.51
CA PRO A 88 -4.83 -21.71 -0.05
C PRO A 88 -3.34 -21.62 -0.39
N LEU A 89 -2.60 -22.71 -0.16
CA LEU A 89 -1.16 -22.84 -0.38
C LEU A 89 -0.28 -21.86 0.45
N PRO A 90 -0.47 -21.80 1.78
CA PRO A 90 0.21 -20.82 2.64
C PRO A 90 1.75 -20.97 2.64
N LEU A 91 2.30 -22.14 2.32
CA LEU A 91 3.76 -22.34 2.26
C LEU A 91 4.43 -21.68 1.04
N LEU A 92 3.65 -21.24 0.05
CA LEU A 92 4.17 -20.55 -1.15
C LEU A 92 4.00 -19.02 -1.08
N LEU A 93 3.19 -18.54 -0.14
CA LEU A 93 2.79 -17.14 0.03
C LEU A 93 3.49 -16.53 1.26
#